data_AF-A0A502HV64-F1
#
_entry.id   AF-A0A502HV64-F1
#
_cell.length_a   1.000
_cell.length_b   1.000
_cell.length_c   1.000
_cell.angle_alpha   90.00
_cell.angle_beta   90.00
_cell.angle_gamma   90.00
#
_symmetry.space_group_name_H-M   'P 1'
#
loop_
_entity.id
_entity.type
_entity.pdbx_description
1 polymer ?
#
loop_
_entity_poly.entity_id
_entity_poly.type
_entity_poly.pdbx_seq_one_letter_code
_entity_poly.pdbx_strand_id
1 'polypeptide(L)'
;MYELFEEAFTRFLIKDAASIRDNTAERNLCGRLAMQFENLLPSYSLEGYCADPEYNRKQGGQIKTVLSDNTEVINVTCDLIVHSRGEKGRDNLIAIEMAKPDKTAEQIHSDRLRLMALTKKSFDDVWSYDGVTHPEHVCGYMLGAFIMVDRINQVASVEFFEDGAPKANRRAFAL
;
A
#
# COMPACT_ATOMS: atom_id res chain seq x y z
N MET A 1 6.70 10.51 -5.84
CA MET A 1 6.18 9.41 -5.00
C MET A 1 7.30 8.57 -4.43
N TYR A 2 8.25 8.09 -5.24
CA TYR A 2 9.45 7.40 -4.73
C TYR A 2 10.17 8.17 -3.63
N GLU A 3 10.44 9.47 -3.83
CA GLU A 3 11.11 10.32 -2.82
C GLU A 3 10.34 10.40 -1.50
N LEU A 4 9.04 10.73 -1.55
CA LEU A 4 8.14 10.72 -0.39
C LEU A 4 8.16 9.36 0.33
N PHE A 5 8.07 8.26 -0.42
CA PHE A 5 8.12 6.90 0.13
C PHE A 5 9.47 6.63 0.82
N GLU A 6 10.58 6.86 0.13
CA GLU A 6 11.93 6.56 0.63
C GLU A 6 12.24 7.39 1.88
N GLU A 7 11.81 8.65 1.92
CA GLU A 7 11.96 9.52 3.09
C GLU A 7 11.09 9.07 4.25
N ALA A 8 9.79 8.79 4.03
CA ALA A 8 8.89 8.29 5.06
C ALA A 8 9.39 6.96 5.63
N PHE A 9 9.81 6.05 4.76
CA PHE A 9 10.30 4.73 5.14
C PHE A 9 11.60 4.82 5.92
N THR A 10 12.55 5.66 5.50
CA THR A 10 13.81 5.86 6.22
C THR A 10 13.56 6.46 7.62
N ARG A 11 12.66 7.44 7.75
CA ARG A 11 12.26 7.99 9.05
C ARG A 11 11.64 6.93 9.95
N PHE A 12 10.82 6.04 9.40
CA PHE A 12 10.21 4.92 10.11
C PHE A 12 11.26 3.92 10.59
N LEU A 13 12.17 3.47 9.71
CA LEU A 13 13.24 2.54 10.08
C LEU A 13 14.09 3.07 11.23
N ILE A 14 14.43 4.36 11.22
CA ILE A 14 15.22 5.00 12.28
C ILE A 14 14.42 5.11 13.59
N LYS A 15 13.19 5.63 13.54
CA LYS A 15 12.40 5.94 14.75
C LYS A 15 11.84 4.69 15.43
N ASP A 16 11.51 3.66 14.66
CA ASP A 16 10.84 2.45 15.14
C ASP A 16 11.74 1.21 15.06
N ALA A 17 13.07 1.41 14.95
CA ALA A 17 14.08 0.35 14.89
C ALA A 17 13.95 -0.67 16.02
N ALA A 18 13.65 -0.21 17.25
CA ALA A 18 13.44 -1.11 18.39
C ALA A 18 12.23 -2.03 18.19
N SER A 19 11.08 -1.47 17.80
CA SER A 19 9.86 -2.24 17.52
C SER A 19 10.06 -3.26 16.40
N ILE A 20 10.83 -2.90 15.36
CA ILE A 20 11.20 -3.81 14.27
C ILE A 20 12.06 -4.98 14.82
N ARG A 21 13.10 -4.67 15.60
CA ARG A 21 13.98 -5.69 16.21
C ARG A 21 13.24 -6.59 17.18
N ASP A 22 12.25 -6.07 17.89
CA ASP A 22 11.43 -6.81 18.86
C ASP A 22 10.32 -7.64 18.18
N ASN A 23 10.30 -7.69 16.84
CA ASN A 23 9.34 -8.45 16.04
C ASN A 23 7.88 -8.01 16.25
N THR A 24 7.66 -6.71 16.50
CA THR A 24 6.32 -6.14 16.67
C THR A 24 5.42 -6.45 15.46
N ALA A 25 4.13 -6.67 15.68
CA ALA A 25 3.17 -7.04 14.63
C ALA A 25 3.13 -6.02 13.47
N GLU A 26 2.97 -6.51 12.24
CA GLU A 26 2.99 -5.69 11.00
C GLU A 26 1.94 -4.57 11.04
N ARG A 27 0.74 -4.85 11.55
CA ARG A 27 -0.31 -3.83 11.75
C ARG A 27 0.18 -2.62 12.56
N ASN A 28 0.94 -2.86 13.63
CA ASN A 28 1.51 -1.77 14.41
C ASN A 28 2.58 -1.03 13.61
N LEU A 29 3.51 -1.76 12.96
CA LEU A 29 4.55 -1.17 12.12
C LEU A 29 3.97 -0.31 10.98
N CYS A 30 2.91 -0.76 10.31
CA CYS A 30 2.18 0.01 9.30
C CYS A 30 1.55 1.27 9.88
N GLY A 31 0.96 1.20 11.08
CA GLY A 31 0.51 2.40 11.79
C GLY A 31 1.63 3.40 12.09
N ARG A 32 2.82 2.92 12.46
CA ARG A 32 4.00 3.77 12.69
C ARG A 32 4.56 4.38 11.41
N LEU A 33 4.56 3.63 10.31
CA LEU A 33 4.92 4.12 8.99
C LEU A 33 3.91 5.17 8.49
N ALA A 34 2.61 4.95 8.70
CA ALA A 34 1.55 5.91 8.36
C ALA A 34 1.80 7.28 9.02
N MET A 35 2.19 7.28 10.31
CA MET A 35 2.56 8.52 11.00
C MET A 35 3.73 9.26 10.33
N GLN A 36 4.69 8.57 9.72
CA GLN A 36 5.78 9.24 9.01
C GLN A 36 5.30 9.86 7.70
N PHE A 37 4.39 9.20 6.98
CA PHE A 37 3.73 9.80 5.82
C PHE A 37 2.94 11.04 6.22
N GLU A 38 2.06 10.97 7.22
CA GLU A 38 1.25 12.10 7.71
C GLU A 38 2.12 13.33 8.04
N ASN A 39 3.27 13.12 8.69
CA ASN A 39 4.20 14.19 9.01
C ASN A 39 4.89 14.81 7.78
N LEU A 40 4.97 14.09 6.67
CA LEU A 40 5.65 14.51 5.45
C LEU A 40 4.70 15.09 4.40
N LEU A 41 3.43 14.69 4.36
CA LEU A 41 2.48 15.13 3.33
C LEU A 41 2.47 16.66 3.12
N PRO A 42 2.49 17.51 4.17
CA PRO A 42 2.55 18.96 3.97
C PRO A 42 3.83 19.45 3.26
N SER A 43 4.99 18.86 3.55
CA SER A 43 6.26 19.28 2.90
C SER A 43 6.33 18.90 1.42
N TYR A 44 5.45 18.00 0.98
CA TYR A 44 5.30 17.61 -0.43
C TYR A 44 4.11 18.30 -1.11
N SER A 45 3.49 19.31 -0.48
CA SER A 45 2.29 20.00 -0.98
C SER A 45 1.11 19.05 -1.24
N LEU A 46 0.94 18.06 -0.36
CA LEU A 46 -0.14 17.06 -0.40
C LEU A 46 -1.13 17.28 0.75
N GLU A 47 -1.47 18.55 1.02
CA GLU A 47 -2.52 18.87 1.99
C GLU A 47 -3.88 18.30 1.55
N GLY A 48 -4.54 17.59 2.48
CA GLY A 48 -5.79 16.87 2.23
C GLY A 48 -5.60 15.43 1.72
N TYR A 49 -4.36 14.92 1.71
CA TYR A 49 -4.11 13.48 1.68
C TYR A 49 -3.90 12.97 3.11
N CYS A 50 -4.07 11.67 3.30
CA CYS A 50 -3.85 10.96 4.54
C CYS A 50 -3.23 9.59 4.28
N ALA A 51 -2.61 9.02 5.30
CA ALA A 51 -2.05 7.68 5.31
C ALA A 51 -2.87 6.80 6.25
N ASP A 52 -3.67 5.90 5.69
CA ASP A 52 -4.60 5.08 6.46
C ASP A 52 -4.21 3.59 6.42
N PRO A 53 -3.90 2.97 7.58
CA PRO A 53 -3.71 1.53 7.68
C PRO A 53 -5.02 0.76 7.48
N GLU A 54 -4.96 -0.38 6.77
CA GLU A 54 -6.09 -1.30 6.54
C GLU A 54 -7.38 -0.62 6.03
N TYR A 55 -7.24 0.48 5.29
CA TYR A 55 -8.39 1.26 4.84
C TYR A 55 -9.13 0.54 3.71
N ASN A 56 -10.33 0.09 4.03
CA ASN A 56 -11.16 -0.71 3.14
C ASN A 56 -12.54 -0.09 2.91
N ARG A 57 -12.69 1.23 3.01
CA ARG A 57 -13.97 1.93 2.81
C ARG A 57 -14.00 2.72 1.50
N LYS A 58 -15.15 2.78 0.83
CA LYS A 58 -15.46 3.72 -0.28
C LYS A 58 -16.50 4.75 0.18
N GLN A 59 -16.92 5.65 -0.72
CA GLN A 59 -17.97 6.65 -0.43
C GLN A 59 -19.20 6.01 0.21
N GLY A 60 -19.78 6.69 1.20
CA GLY A 60 -20.92 6.16 1.98
C GLY A 60 -20.58 5.04 2.96
N GLY A 61 -19.29 4.75 3.21
CA GLY A 61 -18.86 3.77 4.23
C GLY A 61 -18.95 2.31 3.82
N GLN A 62 -19.14 2.03 2.52
CA GLN A 62 -19.19 0.67 1.98
C GLN A 62 -17.80 0.03 1.90
N ILE A 63 -17.70 -1.31 1.97
CA ILE A 63 -16.42 -2.03 1.89
C ILE A 63 -15.87 -2.00 0.46
N LYS A 64 -14.55 -1.79 0.29
CA LYS A 64 -13.84 -1.92 -0.99
C LYS A 64 -13.68 -3.40 -1.36
N THR A 65 -14.60 -3.91 -2.17
CA THR A 65 -14.50 -5.23 -2.81
C THR A 65 -14.64 -5.08 -4.31
N VAL A 66 -13.86 -5.86 -5.07
CA VAL A 66 -13.97 -5.89 -6.53
C VAL A 66 -14.08 -7.30 -7.07
N LEU A 67 -14.91 -7.46 -8.11
CA LEU A 67 -15.05 -8.69 -8.88
C LEU A 67 -14.18 -8.58 -10.14
N SER A 68 -13.18 -9.44 -10.24
CA SER A 68 -12.42 -9.65 -11.49
C SER A 68 -13.29 -10.34 -12.55
N ASP A 69 -12.93 -10.25 -13.84
CA ASP A 69 -13.59 -10.96 -14.96
C ASP A 69 -13.80 -12.45 -14.72
N ASN A 70 -12.89 -13.07 -13.96
CA ASN A 70 -12.97 -14.48 -13.58
C ASN A 70 -13.88 -14.74 -12.36
N THR A 71 -14.73 -13.78 -11.96
CA THR A 71 -15.63 -13.83 -10.79
C THR A 71 -14.95 -13.98 -9.42
N GLU A 72 -13.63 -13.78 -9.36
CA GLU A 72 -12.91 -13.75 -8.09
C GLU A 72 -13.13 -12.42 -7.36
N VAL A 73 -13.52 -12.50 -6.08
CA VAL A 73 -13.61 -11.34 -5.20
C VAL A 73 -12.21 -11.01 -4.70
N ILE A 74 -11.64 -9.92 -5.21
CA ILE A 74 -10.37 -9.38 -4.71
C ILE A 74 -10.70 -8.47 -3.53
N ASN A 75 -10.22 -8.84 -2.34
CA ASN A 75 -10.21 -7.95 -1.20
C ASN A 75 -9.16 -6.87 -1.44
N VAL A 76 -9.59 -5.61 -1.48
CA VAL A 76 -8.72 -4.48 -1.84
C VAL A 76 -8.06 -3.84 -0.62
N THR A 77 -8.10 -4.52 0.53
CA THR A 77 -7.46 -4.03 1.75
C THR A 77 -5.94 -4.18 1.61
N CYS A 78 -5.24 -3.07 1.46
CA CYS A 78 -3.80 -3.02 1.69
C CYS A 78 -3.49 -2.78 3.16
N ASP A 79 -2.27 -3.11 3.56
CA ASP A 79 -1.80 -2.83 4.92
C ASP A 79 -1.73 -1.33 5.20
N LEU A 80 -1.34 -0.53 4.20
CA LEU A 80 -1.32 0.93 4.28
C LEU A 80 -1.59 1.56 2.91
N ILE A 81 -2.38 2.62 2.87
CA ILE A 81 -2.58 3.44 1.69
C ILE A 81 -2.34 4.92 1.99
N VAL A 82 -1.87 5.66 0.98
CA VAL A 82 -1.80 7.12 0.97
C VAL A 82 -2.75 7.63 -0.11
N HIS A 83 -3.77 8.38 0.30
CA HIS A 83 -4.89 8.79 -0.56
C HIS A 83 -5.59 10.04 -0.03
N SER A 84 -6.53 10.60 -0.77
CA SER A 84 -7.32 11.76 -0.34
C SER A 84 -8.71 11.41 0.17
N ARG A 85 -9.02 10.12 0.37
CA ARG A 85 -10.37 9.62 0.72
C ARG A 85 -11.45 10.08 -0.27
N GLY A 86 -11.08 10.27 -1.54
CA GLY A 86 -11.97 10.72 -2.61
C GLY A 86 -12.16 12.24 -2.70
N GLU A 87 -11.41 13.04 -1.93
CA GLU A 87 -11.57 14.52 -1.93
C GLU A 87 -10.83 15.21 -3.09
N LYS A 88 -9.90 14.53 -3.76
CA LYS A 88 -9.09 15.09 -4.85
C LYS A 88 -9.28 14.29 -6.14
N GLY A 89 -9.13 14.97 -7.28
CA GLY A 89 -9.20 14.33 -8.59
C GLY A 89 -8.10 13.28 -8.83
N ARG A 90 -6.94 13.42 -8.19
CA ARG A 90 -5.88 12.41 -8.15
C ARG A 90 -5.83 11.74 -6.79
N ASP A 91 -6.81 10.90 -6.50
CA ASP A 91 -7.06 10.41 -5.14
C ASP A 91 -5.97 9.46 -4.60
N ASN A 92 -5.59 8.45 -5.39
CA ASN A 92 -4.79 7.34 -4.92
C ASN A 92 -3.29 7.56 -5.21
N LEU A 93 -2.47 7.71 -4.17
CA LEU A 93 -1.03 7.97 -4.34
C LEU A 93 -0.20 6.71 -4.17
N ILE A 94 -0.23 6.09 -2.99
CA ILE A 94 0.66 4.98 -2.64
C ILE A 94 -0.15 3.84 -2.00
N ALA A 95 0.07 2.61 -2.44
CA ALA A 95 -0.43 1.40 -1.78
C ALA A 95 0.74 0.56 -1.27
N ILE A 96 0.65 0.03 -0.06
CA ILE A 96 1.75 -0.66 0.61
C ILE A 96 1.26 -1.98 1.19
N GLU A 97 2.05 -3.02 0.95
CA GLU A 97 1.98 -4.31 1.64
C GLU A 97 3.26 -4.49 2.44
N MET A 98 3.14 -4.92 3.70
CA MET A 98 4.27 -5.21 4.57
C MET A 98 4.26 -6.70 4.91
N ALA A 99 5.44 -7.29 4.89
CA ALA A 99 5.64 -8.70 5.15
C ALA A 99 6.89 -8.92 6.01
N LYS A 100 6.88 -10.04 6.72
CA LYS A 100 8.04 -10.65 7.38
C LYS A 100 8.41 -11.98 6.70
N PRO A 101 9.64 -12.50 6.93
CA PRO A 101 10.13 -13.70 6.26
C PRO A 101 9.34 -14.99 6.51
N ASP A 102 8.47 -15.03 7.52
CA ASP A 102 7.58 -16.15 7.83
C ASP A 102 6.32 -16.20 6.95
N LYS A 103 6.07 -15.17 6.13
CA LYS A 103 4.96 -15.12 5.17
C LYS A 103 5.15 -16.16 4.05
N THR A 104 4.11 -16.93 3.72
CA THR A 104 4.22 -18.00 2.71
C THR A 104 4.36 -17.43 1.29
N ALA A 105 4.86 -18.26 0.36
CA ALA A 105 5.01 -17.86 -1.04
C ALA A 105 3.66 -17.46 -1.68
N GLU A 106 2.58 -18.15 -1.31
CA GLU A 106 1.22 -17.88 -1.79
C GLU A 106 0.70 -16.54 -1.26
N GLN A 107 0.96 -16.23 0.02
CA GLN A 107 0.60 -14.95 0.61
C GLN A 107 1.36 -13.80 -0.04
N ILE A 108 2.68 -13.95 -0.22
CA ILE A 108 3.52 -12.97 -0.92
C ILE A 108 3.04 -12.77 -2.36
N HIS A 109 2.68 -13.86 -3.05
CA HIS A 109 2.13 -13.77 -4.40
C HIS A 109 0.81 -12.98 -4.43
N SER A 110 -0.08 -13.25 -3.47
CA SER A 110 -1.35 -12.52 -3.32
C SER A 110 -1.14 -11.02 -3.08
N ASP A 111 -0.20 -10.64 -2.22
CA ASP A 111 0.13 -9.23 -1.97
C ASP A 111 0.63 -8.52 -3.25
N ARG A 112 1.51 -9.19 -4.00
CA ARG A 112 2.01 -8.66 -5.28
C ARG A 112 0.90 -8.50 -6.30
N LEU A 113 0.02 -9.49 -6.44
CA LEU A 113 -1.15 -9.40 -7.33
C LEU A 113 -2.06 -8.23 -6.93
N ARG A 114 -2.25 -8.00 -5.63
CA ARG A 114 -3.03 -6.85 -5.12
C ARG A 114 -2.41 -5.53 -5.52
N LEU A 115 -1.10 -5.35 -5.31
CA LEU A 115 -0.38 -4.13 -5.71
C LEU A 115 -0.38 -3.92 -7.23
N MET A 116 -0.24 -4.98 -8.03
CA MET A 116 -0.42 -4.90 -9.48
C MET A 116 -1.85 -4.46 -9.83
N ALA A 117 -2.87 -5.04 -9.21
CA ALA A 117 -4.26 -4.64 -9.47
C ALA A 117 -4.50 -3.16 -9.13
N LEU A 118 -4.06 -2.71 -7.97
CA LEU A 118 -4.24 -1.35 -7.46
C LEU A 118 -3.54 -0.27 -8.28
N THR A 119 -2.40 -0.60 -8.88
CA THR A 119 -1.59 0.34 -9.67
C THR A 119 -1.96 0.36 -11.15
N LYS A 120 -2.98 -0.40 -11.58
CA LYS A 120 -3.58 -0.22 -12.90
C LYS A 120 -4.23 1.17 -13.00
N LYS A 121 -4.20 1.76 -14.19
CA LYS A 121 -4.80 3.08 -14.47
C LYS A 121 -6.31 3.06 -14.37
N SER A 122 -6.91 1.97 -14.83
CA SER A 122 -8.33 1.69 -14.75
C SER A 122 -8.51 0.21 -14.52
N PHE A 123 -9.69 -0.14 -14.02
CA PHE A 123 -10.20 -1.48 -14.17
C PHE A 123 -11.39 -1.45 -15.13
N ASP A 124 -11.10 -1.38 -16.42
CA ASP A 124 -12.14 -1.33 -17.45
C ASP A 124 -13.02 -2.59 -17.42
N ASP A 125 -12.49 -3.70 -16.89
CA ASP A 125 -13.13 -5.01 -16.81
C ASP A 125 -13.50 -5.44 -15.37
N VAL A 126 -13.54 -4.50 -14.41
CA VAL A 126 -13.88 -4.83 -13.02
C VAL A 126 -15.14 -4.12 -12.59
N TRP A 127 -16.00 -4.90 -11.96
CA TRP A 127 -17.29 -4.45 -11.45
C TRP A 127 -17.21 -4.37 -9.92
N SER A 128 -17.90 -3.39 -9.35
CA SER A 128 -18.14 -3.45 -7.91
C SER A 128 -18.87 -4.74 -7.56
N TYR A 129 -18.69 -5.21 -6.33
CA TYR A 129 -19.41 -6.40 -5.85
C TYR A 129 -20.94 -6.25 -5.94
N ASP A 130 -21.47 -5.02 -5.90
CA ASP A 130 -22.90 -4.75 -6.08
C ASP A 130 -23.38 -4.87 -7.54
N GLY A 131 -22.47 -5.00 -8.51
CA GLY A 131 -22.77 -5.20 -9.94
C GLY A 131 -23.36 -3.97 -10.64
N VAL A 132 -23.51 -2.85 -9.94
CA VAL A 132 -24.21 -1.65 -10.43
C VAL A 132 -23.26 -0.45 -10.50
N THR A 133 -22.34 -0.34 -9.54
CA THR A 133 -21.43 0.82 -9.43
C THR A 133 -20.09 0.49 -10.07
N HIS A 134 -19.48 1.41 -10.83
CA HIS A 134 -18.07 1.26 -11.16
C HIS A 134 -17.23 1.34 -9.87
N PRO A 135 -16.13 0.57 -9.74
CA PRO A 135 -15.25 0.63 -8.59
C PRO A 135 -14.45 1.96 -8.59
N GLU A 136 -15.15 3.05 -8.34
CA GLU A 136 -14.59 4.38 -8.18
C GLU A 136 -13.62 4.37 -6.98
N HIS A 137 -12.41 4.89 -7.18
CA HIS A 137 -11.35 4.99 -6.14
C HIS A 137 -10.73 3.67 -5.65
N VAL A 138 -10.88 2.58 -6.42
CA VAL A 138 -10.25 1.31 -6.07
C VAL A 138 -8.85 1.15 -6.69
N CYS A 139 -8.61 1.63 -7.91
CA CYS A 139 -7.31 1.63 -8.58
C CYS A 139 -6.77 3.03 -8.85
N GLY A 140 -5.72 3.14 -9.65
CA GLY A 140 -5.08 4.39 -10.00
C GLY A 140 -4.05 4.85 -8.97
N TYR A 141 -3.63 3.95 -8.05
CA TYR A 141 -2.49 4.22 -7.19
C TYR A 141 -1.26 4.46 -8.06
N MET A 142 -0.59 5.59 -7.85
CA MET A 142 0.60 5.92 -8.61
C MET A 142 1.74 4.95 -8.35
N LEU A 143 1.87 4.48 -7.11
CA LEU A 143 2.98 3.64 -6.68
C LEU A 143 2.47 2.54 -5.74
N GLY A 144 2.81 1.30 -6.03
CA GLY A 144 2.70 0.18 -5.11
C GLY A 144 4.06 -0.16 -4.52
N ALA A 145 4.12 -0.54 -3.24
CA ALA A 145 5.35 -0.97 -2.59
C ALA A 145 5.11 -2.22 -1.74
N PHE A 146 5.80 -3.30 -2.07
CA PHE A 146 5.88 -4.48 -1.23
C PHE A 146 7.15 -4.41 -0.38
N ILE A 147 6.97 -4.35 0.94
CA ILE A 147 8.05 -4.21 1.92
C ILE A 147 8.25 -5.56 2.61
N MET A 148 9.47 -6.08 2.58
CA MET A 148 9.88 -7.24 3.37
C MET A 148 10.84 -6.78 4.47
N VAL A 149 10.43 -6.89 5.74
CA VAL A 149 11.22 -6.52 6.91
C VAL A 149 11.87 -7.77 7.51
N ASP A 150 13.14 -7.99 7.16
CA ASP A 150 13.92 -9.12 7.65
C ASP A 150 14.82 -8.72 8.83
N ARG A 151 14.26 -8.88 10.04
CA ARG A 151 15.00 -8.63 11.28
C ARG A 151 16.14 -9.63 11.53
N ILE A 152 16.18 -10.79 10.87
CA ILE A 152 17.27 -11.75 11.07
C ILE A 152 18.48 -11.31 10.27
N ASN A 153 18.26 -10.93 9.01
CA ASN A 153 19.30 -10.43 8.11
C ASN A 153 19.55 -8.92 8.24
N GLN A 154 18.85 -8.24 9.15
CA GLN A 154 18.94 -6.79 9.41
C GLN A 154 18.76 -5.93 8.13
N VAL A 155 17.83 -6.35 7.28
CA VAL A 155 17.52 -5.70 5.99
C VAL A 155 16.02 -5.53 5.84
N ALA A 156 15.61 -4.34 5.40
CA ALA A 156 14.32 -4.15 4.77
C ALA A 156 14.49 -4.06 3.26
N SER A 157 13.75 -4.85 2.50
CA SER A 157 13.73 -4.75 1.03
C SER A 157 12.39 -4.24 0.54
N VAL A 158 12.41 -3.50 -0.58
CA VAL A 158 11.23 -2.93 -1.20
C VAL A 158 11.21 -3.28 -2.68
N GLU A 159 10.08 -3.82 -3.12
CA GLU A 159 9.74 -4.06 -4.53
C GLU A 159 8.62 -3.10 -4.93
N PHE A 160 8.80 -2.37 -6.02
CA PHE A 160 7.85 -1.36 -6.47
C PHE A 160 6.97 -1.84 -7.62
N PHE A 161 5.77 -1.25 -7.73
CA PHE A 161 4.77 -1.56 -8.74
C PHE A 161 4.20 -0.26 -9.30
N GLU A 162 4.09 -0.14 -10.62
CA GLU A 162 3.35 0.95 -11.28
C GLU A 162 2.76 0.44 -12.59
N ASP A 163 1.64 1.03 -13.03
CA ASP A 163 0.92 0.63 -14.24
C ASP A 163 0.54 -0.86 -14.26
N GLY A 164 0.30 -1.43 -13.07
CA GLY A 164 -0.07 -2.83 -12.88
C GLY A 164 1.03 -3.86 -13.13
N ALA A 165 2.30 -3.45 -13.08
CA ALA A 165 3.44 -4.34 -13.22
C ALA A 165 4.53 -4.07 -12.17
N PRO A 166 5.31 -5.09 -11.77
CA PRO A 166 6.49 -4.89 -10.95
C PRO A 166 7.54 -4.09 -11.72
N LYS A 167 8.28 -3.24 -11.00
CA LYS A 167 9.43 -2.51 -11.52
C LYS A 167 10.72 -3.23 -11.16
N ALA A 168 11.71 -3.14 -12.04
CA ALA A 168 12.99 -3.85 -11.88
C ALA A 168 13.85 -3.32 -10.71
N ASN A 169 13.61 -2.08 -10.28
CA ASN A 169 14.34 -1.43 -9.21
C ASN A 169 13.85 -1.93 -7.83
N ARG A 170 14.55 -2.93 -7.28
CA ARG A 170 14.44 -3.26 -5.86
C ARG A 170 15.35 -2.36 -5.04
N ARG A 171 14.87 -1.94 -3.86
CA ARG A 171 15.66 -1.20 -2.87
C ARG A 171 15.91 -2.06 -1.66
N ALA A 172 17.04 -1.85 -1.01
CA ALA A 172 17.38 -2.46 0.27
C ALA A 172 17.82 -1.36 1.23
N PHE A 173 17.39 -1.47 2.47
CA PHE A 173 17.66 -0.56 3.57
C PHE A 173 18.20 -1.37 4.74
N ALA A 174 19.22 -0.86 5.43
CA ALA A 174 19.70 -1.45 6.67
C ALA A 174 18.71 -1.16 7.82
N LEU A 175 18.53 -2.14 8.71
CA LEU A 175 17.70 -2.03 9.93
C LEU A 175 18.53 -1.64 11.17
#